data_AF-A0A3D5W6L1-F1
#
_entry.id   AF-A0A3D5W6L1-F1
#
_cell.length_a   1.000
_cell.length_b   1.000
_cell.length_c   1.000
_cell.angle_alpha   90.00
_cell.angle_beta   90.00
_cell.angle_gamma   90.00
#
_symmetry.space_group_name_H-M   'P 1'
#
loop_
_entity.id
_entity.type
_entity.pdbx_description
1 polymer ?
#
loop_
_entity_poly.entity_id
_entity_poly.type
_entity_poly.pdbx_seq_one_letter_code
_entity_poly.pdbx_strand_id
1 'polypeptide(L)'
;MEKILALWAVPRSASTAFERMMRQRGDHSVHDEPFGKSYYFSEERRDTTRYPDIEPDSQYNFGVVLERLKKEREQQPVFLKDLSYQVMPAANEKFLSHFESSFLIRHPAKMLPSLFHNWPDFSLEETGYAAL
;
A
#
# COMPACT_ATOMS: atom_id res chain seq x y z
N MET A 1 10.35 -0.68 -20.36
CA MET A 1 9.57 -1.51 -19.43
C MET A 1 8.38 -0.67 -19.01
N GLU A 2 7.16 -1.16 -19.18
CA GLU A 2 5.99 -0.38 -18.77
C GLU A 2 5.87 -0.38 -17.24
N LYS A 3 5.56 0.78 -16.67
CA LYS A 3 5.50 0.97 -15.21
C LYS A 3 4.13 0.54 -14.66
N ILE A 4 4.12 0.16 -13.39
CA ILE A 4 2.88 -0.07 -12.62
C ILE A 4 2.34 1.28 -12.16
N LEU A 5 1.05 1.55 -12.37
CA LEU A 5 0.43 2.78 -11.86
C LEU A 5 0.14 2.60 -10.37
N ALA A 6 0.76 3.42 -9.52
CA ALA A 6 0.62 3.33 -8.08
C ALA A 6 -0.09 4.56 -7.51
N LEU A 7 -1.06 4.31 -6.64
CA LEU A 7 -1.64 5.31 -5.76
C LEU A 7 -1.11 5.11 -4.34
N TRP A 8 -0.19 5.97 -3.94
CA TRP A 8 0.33 6.02 -2.57
C TRP A 8 -0.55 6.95 -1.74
N ALA A 9 -1.29 6.38 -0.80
CA ALA A 9 -2.26 7.12 -0.02
C ALA A 9 -1.85 7.23 1.45
N VAL A 10 -2.41 8.22 2.14
CA VAL A 10 -2.50 8.17 3.61
C VAL A 10 -3.82 7.51 4.03
N PRO A 11 -3.94 6.94 5.23
CA PRO A 11 -5.21 6.42 5.73
C PRO A 11 -6.31 7.49 5.64
N ARG A 12 -7.57 7.04 5.53
CA ARG A 12 -8.75 7.92 5.56
C ARG A 12 -8.73 9.03 4.48
N SER A 13 -8.03 8.85 3.37
CA SER A 13 -7.92 9.83 2.28
C SER A 13 -8.95 9.65 1.15
N ALA A 14 -9.90 8.72 1.31
CA ALA A 14 -10.81 8.24 0.26
C ALA A 14 -10.13 7.42 -0.85
N SER A 15 -8.92 6.90 -0.60
CA SER A 15 -8.19 6.02 -1.52
C SER A 15 -8.96 4.76 -1.92
N THR A 16 -9.75 4.16 -1.02
CA THR A 16 -10.65 3.03 -1.37
C THR A 16 -11.75 3.42 -2.36
N ALA A 17 -12.26 4.65 -2.30
CA ALA A 17 -13.24 5.11 -3.29
C ALA A 17 -12.59 5.28 -4.67
N PHE A 18 -11.35 5.78 -4.71
CA PHE A 18 -10.56 5.87 -5.95
C PHE A 18 -10.26 4.47 -6.53
N GLU A 19 -9.85 3.53 -5.67
CA GLU A 19 -9.58 2.14 -6.05
C GLU A 19 -10.82 1.46 -6.63
N ARG A 20 -12.01 1.64 -6.03
CA ARG A 20 -13.28 1.17 -6.61
C ARG A 20 -13.61 1.78 -7.97
N MET A 21 -13.31 3.06 -8.16
CA MET A 21 -13.47 3.72 -9.47
C MET A 21 -12.54 3.09 -10.51
N MET A 22 -11.28 2.82 -10.16
CA MET A 22 -10.34 2.13 -11.04
C MET A 22 -10.81 0.73 -11.41
N ARG A 23 -11.38 -0.04 -10.47
CA ARG A 23 -12.01 -1.33 -10.79
C ARG A 23 -13.15 -1.18 -11.79
N GLN A 24 -14.01 -0.18 -11.60
CA GLN A 24 -15.18 0.04 -12.45
C GLN A 24 -14.81 0.47 -13.87
N ARG A 25 -13.66 1.14 -14.07
CA ARG A 25 -13.13 1.46 -15.40
C ARG A 25 -12.82 0.22 -16.22
N GLY A 26 -12.35 -0.84 -15.57
CA GLY A 26 -12.08 -2.14 -16.20
C GLY A 26 -10.88 -2.17 -17.15
N ASP A 27 -10.05 -1.12 -17.16
CA ASP A 27 -8.88 -0.98 -18.03
C ASP A 27 -7.55 -1.34 -17.35
N HIS A 28 -7.59 -1.73 -16.07
CA HIS A 28 -6.44 -2.17 -15.28
C HIS A 28 -6.79 -3.40 -14.45
N SER A 29 -5.80 -4.25 -14.20
CA SER A 29 -5.83 -5.13 -13.03
C SER A 29 -5.57 -4.31 -11.77
N VAL A 30 -6.46 -4.41 -10.78
CA VAL A 30 -6.46 -3.56 -9.59
C VAL A 30 -6.14 -4.35 -8.33
N HIS A 31 -5.05 -3.98 -7.67
CA HIS A 31 -4.59 -4.55 -6.40
C HIS A 31 -4.83 -3.58 -5.25
N ASP A 32 -5.53 -4.05 -4.22
CA ASP A 32 -5.76 -3.30 -2.98
C ASP A 32 -4.74 -3.73 -1.92
N GLU A 33 -3.92 -2.77 -1.51
CA GLU A 33 -2.85 -2.84 -0.52
C GLU A 33 -1.97 -4.11 -0.60
N PRO A 34 -1.40 -4.45 -1.78
CA PRO A 34 -0.54 -5.61 -1.91
C PRO A 34 0.69 -5.56 -1.00
N PHE A 35 1.30 -4.38 -0.80
CA PHE A 35 2.43 -4.21 0.12
C PHE A 35 1.98 -4.05 1.58
N GLY A 36 0.73 -3.63 1.83
CA GLY A 36 0.11 -3.76 3.14
C GLY A 36 0.12 -5.21 3.66
N LYS A 37 -0.09 -6.20 2.78
CA LYS A 37 0.07 -7.61 3.16
C LYS A 37 1.51 -7.96 3.51
N SER A 38 2.50 -7.40 2.80
CA SER A 38 3.90 -7.54 3.18
C SER A 38 4.17 -6.96 4.57
N TYR A 39 3.63 -5.77 4.84
CA TYR A 39 3.83 -5.07 6.10
C TYR A 39 3.28 -5.84 7.32
N TYR A 40 2.12 -6.50 7.18
CA TYR A 40 1.44 -7.15 8.30
C TYR A 40 1.56 -8.69 8.36
N PHE A 41 1.66 -9.36 7.21
CA PHE A 41 1.45 -10.81 7.12
C PHE A 41 2.61 -11.59 6.49
N SER A 42 3.70 -10.92 6.10
CA SER A 42 4.87 -11.61 5.57
C SER A 42 5.83 -12.09 6.66
N GLU A 43 6.81 -12.91 6.29
CA GLU A 43 7.93 -13.26 7.18
C GLU A 43 8.82 -12.03 7.48
N GLU A 44 8.73 -11.00 6.63
CA GLU A 44 9.42 -9.72 6.72
C GLU A 44 8.58 -8.63 7.42
N ARG A 45 7.44 -9.01 8.05
CA ARG A 45 6.47 -8.06 8.63
C ARG A 45 7.10 -7.15 9.68
N ARG A 46 6.66 -5.89 9.69
CA ARG A 46 7.26 -4.84 10.51
C ARG A 46 6.76 -4.80 11.95
N ASP A 47 5.49 -5.14 12.14
CA ASP A 47 4.84 -5.16 13.44
C ASP A 47 4.21 -6.53 13.69
N THR A 48 4.86 -7.33 14.55
CA THR A 48 4.37 -8.65 14.96
C THR A 48 3.27 -8.58 16.02
N THR A 49 2.99 -7.39 16.58
CA THR A 49 2.04 -7.19 17.68
C THR A 49 0.64 -6.82 17.21
N ARG A 50 0.51 -6.25 16.00
CA ARG A 50 -0.78 -5.86 15.41
C ARG A 50 -1.70 -7.06 15.16
N TYR A 51 -1.14 -8.14 14.64
CA TYR A 51 -1.86 -9.37 14.27
C TYR A 51 -1.09 -10.60 14.75
N PRO A 52 -0.97 -10.80 16.08
CA PRO A 52 -0.08 -11.81 16.65
C PRO A 52 -0.53 -13.24 16.32
N ASP A 53 -1.83 -13.44 16.12
CA ASP A 53 -2.43 -14.76 15.84
C ASP A 53 -2.37 -15.14 14.35
N ILE A 54 -1.86 -14.26 13.48
CA ILE A 54 -1.72 -14.54 12.05
C ILE A 54 -0.33 -15.11 11.79
N GLU A 55 -0.29 -16.34 11.29
CA GLU A 55 0.92 -16.98 10.80
C GLU A 55 1.48 -16.22 9.59
N PRO A 56 2.78 -15.89 9.59
CA PRO A 56 3.44 -15.29 8.44
C PRO A 56 3.36 -16.19 7.20
N ASP A 57 3.24 -15.57 6.04
CA ASP A 57 3.23 -16.27 4.76
C ASP A 57 4.25 -15.66 3.80
N SER A 58 5.21 -16.48 3.36
CA SER A 58 6.25 -16.10 2.40
C SER A 58 5.70 -15.58 1.07
N GLN A 59 4.46 -15.90 0.71
CA GLN A 59 3.80 -15.35 -0.49
C GLN A 59 3.61 -13.82 -0.42
N TYR A 60 3.64 -13.26 0.80
CA TYR A 60 3.55 -11.83 1.06
C TYR A 60 4.91 -11.17 1.24
N ASN A 61 6.04 -11.90 1.19
CA ASN A 61 7.37 -11.30 1.25
C ASN A 61 7.50 -10.25 0.14
N PHE A 62 8.19 -9.15 0.44
CA PHE A 62 8.13 -7.93 -0.36
C PHE A 62 8.58 -8.17 -1.81
N GLY A 63 9.67 -8.93 -1.98
CA GLY A 63 10.19 -9.31 -3.30
C GLY A 63 9.21 -10.18 -4.10
N VAL A 64 8.51 -11.10 -3.45
CA VAL A 64 7.51 -11.98 -4.09
C VAL A 64 6.33 -11.16 -4.60
N VAL A 65 5.84 -10.22 -3.80
CA VAL A 65 4.76 -9.31 -4.18
C VAL A 65 5.17 -8.43 -5.36
N LEU A 66 6.36 -7.82 -5.32
CA LEU A 66 6.87 -6.97 -6.40
C LEU A 66 7.03 -7.75 -7.72
N GLU A 67 7.62 -8.95 -7.68
CA GLU A 67 7.80 -9.76 -8.88
C GLU A 67 6.46 -10.24 -9.46
N ARG A 68 5.47 -10.56 -8.62
CA ARG A 68 4.12 -10.88 -9.08
C ARG A 68 3.49 -9.71 -9.84
N LEU A 69 3.56 -8.50 -9.29
CA LEU A 69 3.02 -7.30 -9.93
C LEU A 69 3.75 -6.97 -11.24
N LYS A 70 5.08 -7.12 -11.28
CA LYS A 70 5.88 -6.93 -12.49
C LYS A 70 5.51 -7.93 -13.59
N LYS A 71 5.40 -9.21 -13.24
CA LYS A 71 5.01 -10.27 -14.19
C LYS A 71 3.61 -10.05 -14.74
N GLU A 72 2.67 -9.60 -13.91
CA GLU A 72 1.34 -9.24 -14.38
C GLU A 72 1.36 -8.01 -15.29
N ARG A 73 2.22 -7.03 -14.99
CA ARG A 73 2.38 -5.83 -15.82
C ARG A 73 2.88 -6.13 -17.23
N GLU A 74 3.62 -7.21 -17.42
CA GLU A 74 4.03 -7.69 -18.74
C GLU A 74 2.84 -8.16 -19.61
N GLN A 75 1.70 -8.48 -18.99
CA GLN A 75 0.52 -9.02 -19.66
C GLN A 75 -0.59 -7.98 -19.83
N GLN A 76 -0.76 -7.08 -18.86
CA GLN A 76 -1.82 -6.07 -18.85
C GLN A 76 -1.46 -4.84 -18.00
N PRO A 77 -2.14 -3.70 -18.16
CA PRO A 77 -1.98 -2.57 -17.25
C PRO A 77 -2.31 -2.95 -15.80
N VAL A 78 -1.46 -2.52 -14.86
CA VAL A 78 -1.64 -2.78 -13.43
C VAL A 78 -1.78 -1.47 -12.69
N PHE A 79 -2.80 -1.38 -11.86
CA PHE A 79 -3.00 -0.34 -10.87
C PHE A 79 -2.92 -0.95 -9.46
N LEU A 80 -2.22 -0.28 -8.56
CA LEU A 80 -2.27 -0.61 -7.14
C LEU A 80 -2.60 0.62 -6.30
N LYS A 81 -3.20 0.37 -5.14
CA LYS A 81 -3.33 1.34 -4.06
C LYS A 81 -2.66 0.75 -2.82
N ASP A 82 -1.71 1.45 -2.24
CA ASP A 82 -1.13 1.12 -0.93
C ASP A 82 -1.14 2.37 -0.04
N LEU A 83 -1.06 2.14 1.27
CA LEU A 83 -0.75 3.23 2.20
C LEU A 83 0.75 3.46 2.19
N SER A 84 1.20 4.71 2.05
CA SER A 84 2.62 5.01 1.80
C SER A 84 3.56 4.43 2.86
N TYR A 85 3.14 4.41 4.14
CA TYR A 85 3.94 3.86 5.23
C TYR A 85 4.29 2.37 5.02
N GLN A 86 3.44 1.61 4.32
CA GLN A 86 3.61 0.17 4.10
C GLN A 86 4.85 -0.14 3.23
N VAL A 87 5.27 0.81 2.39
CA VAL A 87 6.42 0.65 1.49
C VAL A 87 7.65 1.46 1.91
N MET A 88 7.54 2.35 2.89
CA MET A 88 8.65 3.19 3.35
C MET A 88 9.96 2.44 3.65
N PRO A 89 9.99 1.24 4.27
CA PRO A 89 11.25 0.53 4.49
C PRO A 89 11.98 0.12 3.20
N ALA A 90 11.25 -0.02 2.08
CA ALA A 90 11.78 -0.47 0.80
C ALA A 90 11.83 0.64 -0.27
N ALA A 91 11.35 1.85 0.04
CA ALA A 91 11.15 2.96 -0.89
C ALA A 91 12.45 3.66 -1.32
N ASN A 92 13.37 2.93 -1.96
CA ASN A 92 14.57 3.47 -2.60
C ASN A 92 14.34 3.74 -4.11
N GLU A 93 15.29 4.40 -4.76
CA GLU A 93 15.21 4.75 -6.19
C GLU A 93 14.96 3.54 -7.09
N LYS A 94 15.62 2.40 -6.80
CA LYS A 94 15.45 1.16 -7.57
C LYS A 94 14.01 0.66 -7.47
N PHE A 95 13.46 0.60 -6.26
CA PHE A 95 12.06 0.21 -6.04
C PHE A 95 11.10 1.18 -6.76
N LEU A 96 11.25 2.48 -6.54
CA LEU A 96 10.36 3.50 -7.10
C LEU A 96 10.43 3.55 -8.64
N SER A 97 11.55 3.14 -9.25
CA SER A 97 11.69 3.08 -10.71
C SER A 97 10.68 2.18 -11.42
N HIS A 98 10.10 1.20 -10.70
CA HIS A 98 9.08 0.29 -11.23
C HIS A 98 7.68 0.93 -11.36
N PHE A 99 7.47 2.10 -10.76
CA PHE A 99 6.14 2.70 -10.63
C PHE A 99 6.02 4.05 -11.34
N GLU A 100 4.84 4.29 -11.90
CA GLU A 100 4.33 5.63 -12.16
C GLU A 100 3.52 6.03 -10.93
N SER A 101 4.03 7.01 -10.18
CA SER A 101 3.54 7.31 -8.84
C SER A 101 2.54 8.47 -8.83
N SER A 102 1.43 8.26 -8.15
CA SER A 102 0.45 9.28 -7.79
C SER A 102 0.21 9.24 -6.28
N PHE A 103 -0.14 10.39 -5.69
CA PHE A 103 -0.28 10.52 -4.25
C PHE A 103 -1.66 11.06 -3.88
N LEU A 104 -2.31 10.44 -2.89
CA LEU A 104 -3.56 10.94 -2.31
C LEU A 104 -3.37 11.28 -0.84
N ILE A 105 -3.23 12.58 -0.58
CA ILE A 105 -2.88 13.14 0.72
C ILE A 105 -4.10 13.87 1.30
N ARG A 106 -4.34 13.71 2.60
CA ARG A 106 -5.42 14.39 3.33
C ARG A 106 -4.88 15.10 4.56
N HIS A 107 -5.11 16.40 4.68
CA HIS A 107 -4.63 17.20 5.80
C HIS A 107 -4.78 16.49 7.18
N PRO A 108 -3.71 16.38 7.99
CA PRO A 108 -3.69 15.55 9.20
C PRO A 108 -4.78 15.93 10.20
N ALA A 109 -5.06 17.23 10.38
CA ALA A 109 -6.16 17.71 11.24
C ALA A 109 -7.56 17.15 10.87
N LYS A 110 -7.78 16.71 9.62
CA LYS A 110 -9.02 16.04 9.19
C LYS A 110 -8.87 14.51 9.15
N MET A 111 -7.65 14.02 8.93
CA MET A 111 -7.34 12.60 8.80
C MET A 111 -7.32 11.92 10.17
N LEU A 112 -6.53 12.44 11.13
CA LEU A 112 -6.26 11.82 12.43
C LEU A 112 -7.54 11.58 13.26
N PRO A 113 -8.49 12.54 13.40
CA PRO A 113 -9.73 12.26 14.13
C PRO A 113 -10.57 11.17 13.46
N SER A 114 -10.56 11.08 12.13
CA SER A 114 -11.27 10.04 11.39
C SER A 114 -10.59 8.67 11.51
N LEU A 115 -9.26 8.64 11.59
CA LEU A 115 -8.50 7.42 11.81
C LEU A 115 -8.77 6.91 13.23
N PHE A 116 -8.57 7.76 14.24
CA PHE A 116 -8.83 7.44 15.64
C PHE A 116 -10.25 6.90 15.88
N HIS A 117 -11.25 7.46 15.21
CA HIS A 117 -12.63 6.97 15.32
C HIS A 117 -12.82 5.51 14.89
N ASN A 118 -12.11 5.06 13.85
CA ASN A 118 -12.26 3.68 13.31
C ASN A 118 -11.18 2.73 13.82
N TRP A 119 -10.06 3.28 14.23
CA TRP A 119 -8.85 2.55 14.56
C TRP A 119 -8.13 3.40 15.62
N PRO A 120 -8.51 3.31 16.91
CA PRO A 120 -8.02 4.20 17.97
C PRO A 120 -6.62 3.88 18.47
N ASP A 121 -6.14 2.65 18.26
CA ASP A 121 -4.85 2.12 18.71
C ASP A 121 -3.77 2.14 17.61
N PHE A 122 -3.90 3.04 16.63
CA PHE A 122 -2.91 3.22 15.57
C PHE A 122 -1.58 3.75 16.11
N SER A 123 -0.47 3.30 15.51
CA SER A 123 0.87 3.85 15.76
C SER A 123 1.13 5.13 14.95
N LEU A 124 2.12 5.93 15.35
CA LEU A 124 2.53 7.11 14.58
C LEU A 124 2.96 6.74 13.14
N GLU A 125 3.62 5.60 12.94
CA GLU A 125 4.02 5.11 11.61
C GLU A 125 2.80 4.88 10.70
N GLU A 126 1.76 4.24 11.22
CA GLU A 126 0.52 3.92 10.49
C GLU A 126 -0.29 5.16 10.08
N THR A 127 0.05 6.34 10.60
CA THR A 127 -0.54 7.61 10.11
C THR A 127 -0.08 7.99 8.72
N GLY A 128 1.08 7.49 8.27
CA GLY A 128 1.75 7.96 7.06
C GLY A 128 2.41 9.34 7.20
N TYR A 129 2.45 9.91 8.40
CA TYR A 129 3.02 11.23 8.70
C TYR A 129 4.26 11.20 9.61
N ALA A 130 4.74 10.03 10.00
CA ALA A 130 5.89 9.89 10.91
C ALA A 130 7.21 10.48 10.38
N ALA A 131 7.31 10.71 9.07
CA ALA A 131 8.51 11.24 8.41
C ALA A 131 8.46 12.75 8.14
N LEU A 132 7.42 13.46 8.62
CA LEU A 132 7.31 14.93 8.60
C LEU A 132 7.76 15.53 9.92
#